data_AF-A0A7L2HM35-F1
#
_entry.id   AF-A0A7L2HM35-F1
#
_cell.length_a   1.000
_cell.length_b   1.000
_cell.length_c   1.000
_cell.angle_alpha   90.00
_cell.angle_beta   90.00
_cell.angle_gamma   90.00
#
_symmetry.space_group_name_H-M   'P 1'
#
loop_
_entity.id
_entity.type
_entity.pdbx_description
1 polymer ?
#
loop_
_entity_poly.entity_id
_entity_poly.type
_entity_poly.pdbx_seq_one_letter_code
_entity_poly.pdbx_strand_id
1 'polypeptide(L)'
;GRFRYLKECSSRSDAECTCKAGYRCSGDGCSRCDRSCGVGQENTGSGCQTCRYGTFNDQPDGSCKNWTKCSANQVLEPGTAAKDVICKHASDNPTLVTTLPT
;
A
#
# COMPACT_ATOMS: atom_id res chain seq x y z
N GLY A 1 -23.57 2.86 8.25
CA GLY A 1 -22.27 3.57 8.36
C GLY A 1 -21.09 2.65 8.08
N ARG A 2 -19.93 3.24 7.73
CA ARG A 2 -18.63 2.56 7.47
C ARG A 2 -17.86 2.23 8.75
N PHE A 3 -18.19 2.91 9.86
CA PHE A 3 -17.59 2.69 11.17
C PHE A 3 -18.24 1.54 11.93
N ARG A 4 -17.50 0.98 12.88
CA ARG A 4 -17.93 0.07 13.95
C ARG A 4 -17.23 0.45 15.26
N TYR A 5 -17.83 0.13 16.40
CA TYR A 5 -17.17 0.30 17.68
C TYR A 5 -15.98 -0.66 17.79
N LEU A 6 -14.83 -0.10 18.13
CA LEU A 6 -13.69 -0.84 18.67
C LEU A 6 -13.84 -0.97 20.19
N LYS A 7 -14.33 0.10 20.82
CA LYS A 7 -14.63 0.17 22.26
C LYS A 7 -15.89 0.99 22.46
N GLU A 8 -16.79 0.49 23.30
CA GLU A 8 -18.01 1.22 23.65
C GLU A 8 -17.73 2.38 24.61
N CYS A 9 -18.64 3.34 24.63
CA CYS A 9 -18.58 4.46 25.56
C CYS A 9 -18.75 3.96 27.01
N SER A 10 -18.08 4.61 27.95
CA SER A 10 -18.29 4.40 29.38
C SER A 10 -18.39 5.73 30.11
N SER A 11 -18.77 5.71 31.39
CA SER A 11 -18.81 6.93 32.22
C SER A 11 -17.45 7.62 32.42
N ARG A 12 -16.35 6.96 32.04
CA ARG A 12 -14.98 7.46 32.22
C ARG A 12 -14.22 7.63 30.91
N SER A 13 -14.78 7.21 29.78
CA SER A 13 -14.08 7.24 28.50
C SER A 13 -15.04 7.29 27.32
N ASP A 14 -14.69 8.10 26.32
CA ASP A 14 -15.39 8.12 25.04
C ASP A 14 -15.28 6.78 24.32
N ALA A 15 -16.22 6.55 23.40
CA ALA A 15 -16.18 5.39 22.51
C ALA A 15 -15.06 5.52 21.49
N GLU A 16 -14.41 4.39 21.17
CA GLU A 16 -13.39 4.33 20.12
C GLU A 16 -13.98 3.61 18.90
N CYS A 17 -13.77 4.20 17.73
CA CYS A 17 -14.31 3.70 16.48
C CYS A 17 -13.21 3.14 15.57
N THR A 18 -13.58 2.15 14.77
CA THR A 18 -12.75 1.61 13.70
C THR A 18 -13.60 1.39 12.45
N CYS A 19 -12.99 0.97 11.35
CA CYS A 19 -13.68 0.70 10.11
C CYS A 19 -14.17 -0.75 10.03
N LYS A 20 -15.26 -0.96 9.29
CA LYS A 20 -15.73 -2.29 8.91
C LYS A 20 -14.77 -2.94 7.91
N ALA A 21 -14.86 -4.27 7.77
CA ALA A 21 -14.09 -5.00 6.78
C ALA A 21 -14.26 -4.40 5.36
N GLY A 22 -13.17 -4.34 4.60
CA GLY A 22 -13.11 -3.66 3.29
C GLY A 22 -12.82 -2.16 3.37
N TYR A 23 -12.63 -1.62 4.57
CA TYR A 23 -12.24 -0.24 4.80
C TYR A 23 -11.10 -0.16 5.80
N ARG A 24 -10.29 0.89 5.68
CA ARG A 24 -9.22 1.21 6.62
C ARG A 24 -9.38 2.60 7.21
N CYS A 25 -8.87 2.76 8.42
CA CYS A 25 -8.81 4.06 9.07
C CYS A 25 -7.89 5.00 8.28
N SER A 26 -8.35 6.23 8.06
CA SER A 26 -7.54 7.31 7.52
C SER A 26 -7.85 8.63 8.22
N GLY A 27 -6.87 9.53 8.22
CA GLY A 27 -6.91 10.77 8.99
C GLY A 27 -6.68 10.55 10.49
N ASP A 28 -6.58 11.66 11.22
CA ASP A 28 -6.32 11.63 12.65
C ASP A 28 -7.46 10.90 13.39
N GLY A 29 -7.09 10.02 14.31
CA GLY A 29 -8.04 9.27 15.15
C GLY A 29 -9.04 8.40 14.39
N CYS A 30 -8.72 7.93 13.17
CA CYS A 30 -9.67 7.22 12.31
C CYS A 30 -10.92 8.06 11.99
N SER A 31 -10.76 9.36 11.77
CA SER A 31 -11.89 10.25 11.41
C SER A 31 -12.55 9.89 10.07
N ARG A 32 -11.89 9.10 9.21
CA ARG A 32 -12.42 8.60 7.94
C ARG A 32 -12.19 7.09 7.78
N CYS A 33 -13.11 6.47 7.05
CA CYS A 33 -12.98 5.10 6.56
C CYS A 33 -12.84 5.10 5.04
N ASP A 34 -11.60 5.04 4.58
CA ASP A 34 -11.30 4.90 3.16
C ASP A 34 -11.42 3.45 2.74
N ARG A 35 -11.78 3.23 1.48
CA ARG A 35 -11.87 1.87 0.93
C ARG A 35 -10.49 1.24 0.91
N SER A 36 -10.38 0.02 1.40
CA SER A 36 -9.12 -0.73 1.28
C SER A 36 -8.88 -1.12 -0.17
N CYS A 37 -7.65 -0.96 -0.63
CA CYS A 37 -7.25 -1.28 -1.99
C CYS A 37 -6.46 -2.59 -2.03
N GLY A 38 -6.68 -3.36 -3.10
CA GLY A 38 -5.97 -4.62 -3.29
C GLY A 38 -4.56 -4.44 -3.83
N VAL A 39 -3.86 -5.56 -3.95
CA VAL A 39 -2.60 -5.65 -4.70
C VAL A 39 -2.80 -5.12 -6.12
N GLY A 40 -1.84 -4.32 -6.58
CA GLY A 40 -1.85 -3.62 -7.86
C GLY A 40 -2.78 -2.43 -7.96
N GLN A 41 -3.28 -1.96 -6.82
CA GLN A 41 -4.04 -0.73 -6.73
C GLN A 41 -3.46 0.21 -5.67
N GLU A 42 -3.74 1.50 -5.81
CA GLU A 42 -3.47 2.52 -4.81
C GLU A 42 -4.72 3.34 -4.54
N ASN A 43 -4.82 3.93 -3.35
CA ASN A 43 -5.89 4.87 -3.05
C ASN A 43 -5.50 6.29 -3.50
N THR A 44 -6.01 6.71 -4.65
CA THR A 44 -6.01 8.12 -5.04
C THR A 44 -7.30 8.71 -4.48
N GLY A 45 -7.36 9.80 -3.72
CA GLY A 45 -8.54 10.22 -2.92
C GLY A 45 -9.97 10.13 -3.52
N SER A 46 -10.14 9.90 -4.83
CA SER A 46 -11.34 9.39 -5.50
C SER A 46 -11.67 7.89 -5.30
N GLY A 47 -10.80 7.09 -4.68
CA GLY A 47 -10.92 5.65 -4.45
C GLY A 47 -9.73 4.83 -4.98
N CYS A 48 -9.89 3.51 -4.95
CA CYS A 48 -8.85 2.59 -5.45
C CYS A 48 -8.71 2.70 -6.97
N GLN A 49 -7.50 2.93 -7.44
CA GLN A 49 -7.11 2.96 -8.83
C GLN A 49 -6.05 1.91 -9.09
N THR A 50 -6.13 1.25 -10.23
CA THR A 50 -5.07 0.32 -10.67
C THR A 50 -3.78 1.09 -10.94
N CYS A 51 -2.64 0.51 -10.56
CA CYS A 51 -1.33 1.10 -10.85
C CYS A 51 -1.16 1.39 -12.34
N ARG A 52 -0.64 2.58 -12.63
CA ARG A 52 -0.39 3.01 -14.01
C ARG A 52 0.70 2.15 -14.63
N TYR A 53 0.70 2.05 -15.95
CA TYR A 53 1.77 1.39 -16.67
C TYR A 53 3.13 1.99 -16.30
N GLY A 54 4.13 1.14 -16.05
CA GLY A 54 5.42 1.56 -15.49
C GLY A 54 5.50 1.53 -13.97
N THR A 55 4.41 1.18 -13.27
CA THR A 55 4.35 1.10 -11.81
C THR A 55 3.68 -0.19 -11.33
N PHE A 56 3.98 -0.58 -10.09
CA PHE A 56 3.37 -1.73 -9.42
C PHE A 56 3.12 -1.45 -7.93
N ASN A 57 2.22 -2.21 -7.32
CA ASN A 57 2.07 -2.30 -5.88
C ASN A 57 1.85 -3.77 -5.51
N ASP A 58 2.78 -4.35 -4.75
CA ASP A 58 2.77 -5.75 -4.31
C ASP A 58 2.06 -5.96 -2.96
N GLN A 59 1.58 -4.89 -2.34
CA GLN A 59 0.96 -4.92 -1.00
C GLN A 59 -0.46 -4.35 -1.02
N PRO A 60 -1.40 -4.90 -0.23
CA PRO A 60 -2.69 -4.26 -0.03
C PRO A 60 -2.50 -2.90 0.64
N ASP A 61 -3.33 -1.93 0.27
CA ASP A 61 -3.30 -0.56 0.80
C ASP A 61 -1.97 0.19 0.64
N GLY A 62 -1.04 -0.35 -0.15
CA GLY A 62 0.20 0.31 -0.56
C GLY A 62 -0.01 1.39 -1.62
N SER A 63 1.09 2.03 -1.98
CA SER A 63 1.16 3.00 -3.08
C SER A 63 1.88 2.36 -4.27
N CYS A 64 1.53 2.79 -5.48
CA CYS A 64 2.20 2.32 -6.69
C CYS A 64 3.63 2.89 -6.76
N LYS A 65 4.60 2.01 -6.94
CA LYS A 65 6.04 2.30 -7.07
C LYS A 65 6.47 2.06 -8.51
N ASN A 66 7.48 2.79 -8.98
CA ASN A 66 8.01 2.56 -10.33
C ASN A 66 8.60 1.16 -10.47
N TRP A 67 8.45 0.55 -11.65
CA TRP A 67 9.13 -0.68 -11.99
C TRP A 67 10.65 -0.52 -11.94
N THR A 68 11.33 -1.59 -11.54
CA THR A 68 12.77 -1.75 -11.70
C THR A 68 13.15 -1.63 -13.17
N LYS A 69 14.16 -0.81 -13.46
CA LYS A 69 14.68 -0.62 -14.82
C LYS A 69 15.78 -1.63 -15.10
N CYS A 70 15.50 -2.61 -15.96
CA CYS A 70 16.54 -3.49 -16.50
C CYS A 70 17.25 -2.84 -17.69
N SER A 71 18.51 -3.21 -17.92
CA SER A 71 19.21 -2.92 -19.18
C SER A 71 18.49 -3.57 -20.37
N ALA A 72 18.70 -3.04 -21.58
CA ALA A 72 18.09 -3.56 -22.79
C ALA A 72 18.29 -5.08 -22.93
N ASN A 73 17.22 -5.81 -23.26
CA ASN A 73 17.18 -7.28 -23.39
C ASN A 73 17.48 -8.10 -22.11
N GLN A 74 17.52 -7.45 -20.94
CA GLN A 74 17.74 -8.08 -19.63
C GLN A 74 16.46 -8.29 -18.82
N VAL A 75 15.28 -8.00 -19.38
CA VAL A 75 13.99 -8.34 -18.73
C VAL A 75 13.77 -9.86 -18.84
N LEU A 76 13.57 -10.51 -17.69
CA LEU A 76 13.19 -11.92 -17.60
C LEU A 76 11.67 -12.05 -17.50
N GLU A 77 11.05 -11.29 -16.59
CA GLU A 77 9.60 -11.19 -16.45
C GLU A 77 9.16 -9.73 -16.56
N PRO A 78 8.14 -9.41 -17.39
CA PRO A 78 7.62 -8.07 -17.49
C PRO A 78 6.88 -7.68 -16.21
N GLY A 79 6.99 -6.40 -15.84
CA GLY A 79 6.24 -5.83 -14.73
C GLY A 79 4.75 -5.82 -15.01
N THR A 80 3.96 -5.85 -13.94
CA THR A 80 2.51 -5.73 -13.97
C THR A 80 2.06 -4.69 -12.95
N ALA A 81 0.76 -4.42 -12.86
CA ALA A 81 0.25 -3.58 -11.78
C ALA A 81 0.55 -4.19 -10.39
N ALA A 82 0.62 -5.52 -10.27
CA ALA A 82 0.78 -6.23 -9.01
C ALA A 82 2.23 -6.64 -8.68
N LYS A 83 3.13 -6.63 -9.67
CA LYS A 83 4.48 -7.17 -9.55
C LYS A 83 5.49 -6.31 -10.28
N ASP A 84 6.68 -6.23 -9.71
CA ASP A 84 7.81 -5.57 -10.36
C ASP A 84 8.33 -6.36 -11.57
N VAL A 85 9.13 -5.70 -12.41
CA VAL A 85 9.95 -6.31 -13.46
C VAL A 85 11.05 -7.15 -12.80
N ILE A 86 11.28 -8.36 -13.30
CA ILE A 86 12.42 -9.20 -12.90
C ILE A 86 13.50 -9.11 -13.98
N CYS A 87 14.73 -8.73 -13.60
CA CYS A 87 15.89 -8.70 -14.49
C CYS A 87 16.68 -10.02 -14.45
N LYS A 88 17.29 -10.42 -15.58
CA LYS A 88 18.13 -11.64 -15.70
C LYS A 88 19.34 -11.64 -14.77
N HIS A 89 19.94 -10.46 -14.62
CA HIS A 89 20.92 -10.20 -13.59
C HIS A 89 20.26 -9.20 -12.66
N ALA A 90 20.04 -9.56 -11.40
CA ALA A 90 19.76 -8.58 -10.38
C ALA A 90 20.93 -7.60 -10.43
N SER A 91 20.72 -6.41 -10.98
CA SER A 91 21.76 -5.39 -10.97
C SER A 91 22.13 -5.23 -9.51
N ASP A 92 23.36 -5.61 -9.15
CA ASP A 92 23.93 -5.37 -7.84
C ASP A 92 23.84 -3.85 -7.59
N ASN A 93 22.78 -3.43 -6.93
CA ASN A 93 22.73 -2.15 -6.28
C ASN A 93 22.44 -2.40 -4.81
N PRO A 94 23.47 -2.72 -4.00
CA PRO A 94 23.34 -2.77 -2.56
C PRO A 94 23.24 -1.32 -2.06
N THR A 95 22.08 -0.69 -2.20
CA THR A 95 21.82 0.57 -1.50
C THR A 95 21.43 0.24 -0.06
N LEU A 96 22.47 -0.03 0.73
CA LEU A 96 22.60 0.26 2.15
C LEU A 96 21.40 -0.11 3.03
N VAL A 97 21.48 -1.34 3.56
CA VAL A 97 21.19 -1.57 4.97
C VAL A 97 21.94 -0.50 5.77
N THR A 98 21.26 0.54 6.24
CA THR A 98 21.71 1.34 7.38
C THR A 98 20.81 0.99 8.54
N THR A 99 21.15 -0.10 9.20
CA THR A 99 20.92 -0.24 10.64
C THR A 99 21.56 0.95 11.34
N LEU A 100 20.77 1.73 12.07
CA LEU A 100 21.26 2.49 13.20
C LEU A 100 20.34 2.21 14.41
N PRO A 101 20.82 1.50 15.43
CA PRO A 101 20.14 1.40 16.71
C PRO A 101 20.42 2.66 17.55
N THR A 102 19.43 3.08 18.33
CA THR A 102 19.66 3.88 19.54
C THR A 102 18.75 3.35 20.63
#